data_AF-A0A4R6FHK3-F1
#
_entry.id   AF-A0A4R6FHK3-F1
#
_cell.length_a   1.000
_cell.length_b   1.000
_cell.length_c   1.000
_cell.angle_alpha   90.00
_cell.angle_beta   90.00
_cell.angle_gamma   90.00
#
_symmetry.space_group_name_H-M   'P 1'
#
loop_
_entity.id
_entity.type
_entity.pdbx_description
1 polymer ?
#
loop_
_entity_poly.entity_id
_entity_poly.type
_entity_poly.pdbx_seq_one_letter_code
_entity_poly.pdbx_strand_id
1 'polypeptide(L)'
;MNLTFGFIAFFISIIIPGLLFRRYYYYGEFSKQFNTKDPVLHSIFLSIIPGVCLQLGGFYFLSNFQYFDIENLKVFNVFNDFAYLESKKVGNDTEEFLKYGLGKFILYSLIIFSSSAVIGNLSARVLRAFNLDHKYKIFRFRNQWYYIFSGEVLSFQKFKKAKGLHFNSLPENQKILITYADILIANPQGNRELYTGFVVDYDLNQDDISQLDKIYLLDAYRYKKPNRSGFNDSGIFQNTNSTNNSYEFSKIDDEDSYSSRTRINIPGDLLVVSGKNILNINLTFIPSKKIEEKRDEEKQAKFKWLSYTLTAITLIIIFIHIFSGFIGFNEDSVLNSYFRKSTLWGKIFAIIYLNQLIAMFIPVKDKNGKYYFSHKTSFAKLIILVILSVILYFLLNNQVICTPWIFSW
;
A
#
# COMPACT_ATOMS: atom_id res chain seq x y z
N MET A 1 40.58 -2.62 -23.01
CA MET A 1 39.66 -3.45 -22.20
C MET A 1 39.05 -2.60 -21.07
N ASN A 2 38.52 -1.41 -21.42
CA ASN A 2 38.08 -0.37 -20.47
C ASN A 2 36.59 -0.43 -20.11
N LEU A 3 35.87 -1.38 -20.71
CA LEU A 3 34.45 -1.58 -20.46
C LEU A 3 34.16 -2.10 -19.05
N THR A 4 35.16 -2.55 -18.28
CA THR A 4 34.96 -3.21 -16.97
C THR A 4 34.82 -2.23 -15.81
N PHE A 5 35.73 -1.26 -15.63
CA PHE A 5 35.69 -0.38 -14.44
C PHE A 5 34.54 0.63 -14.47
N GLY A 6 34.31 1.29 -15.61
CA GLY A 6 33.16 2.20 -15.76
C GLY A 6 31.83 1.47 -15.60
N PHE A 7 31.72 0.25 -16.13
CA PHE A 7 30.55 -0.60 -15.91
C PHE A 7 30.38 -1.00 -14.46
N ILE A 8 31.45 -1.39 -13.75
CA ILE A 8 31.40 -1.72 -12.31
C ILE A 8 30.94 -0.52 -11.50
N ALA A 9 31.48 0.67 -11.75
CA ALA A 9 31.11 1.88 -11.02
C ALA A 9 29.65 2.27 -11.30
N PHE A 10 29.20 2.19 -12.56
CA PHE A 10 27.79 2.37 -12.94
C PHE A 10 26.89 1.33 -12.27
N PHE A 11 27.31 0.06 -12.26
CA PHE A 11 26.56 -1.04 -11.67
C PHE A 11 26.37 -0.84 -10.17
N ILE A 12 27.44 -0.49 -9.45
CA ILE A 12 27.42 -0.20 -8.02
C ILE A 12 26.58 1.04 -7.72
N SER A 13 26.70 2.10 -8.51
CA SER A 13 26.09 3.40 -8.20
C SER A 13 24.62 3.48 -8.60
N ILE A 14 24.19 2.75 -9.63
CA ILE A 14 22.83 2.88 -10.20
C ILE A 14 22.07 1.55 -10.15
N ILE A 15 22.66 0.45 -10.64
CA ILE A 15 21.94 -0.81 -10.78
C ILE A 15 21.65 -1.43 -9.41
N ILE A 16 22.63 -1.50 -8.49
CA ILE A 16 22.45 -2.11 -7.16
C ILE A 16 21.37 -1.37 -6.34
N PRO A 17 21.41 -0.02 -6.18
CA PRO A 17 20.33 0.69 -5.50
C PRO A 17 18.97 0.44 -6.14
N GLY A 18 18.88 0.44 -7.46
CA GLY A 18 17.63 0.17 -8.17
C GLY A 18 17.08 -1.23 -7.93
N LEU A 19 17.96 -2.24 -7.91
CA LEU A 19 17.58 -3.63 -7.63
C LEU A 19 17.11 -3.80 -6.18
N LEU A 20 17.82 -3.20 -5.22
CA LEU A 20 17.42 -3.20 -3.82
C LEU A 20 16.05 -2.55 -3.63
N PHE A 21 15.83 -1.39 -4.24
CA PHE A 21 14.54 -0.71 -4.20
C PHE A 21 13.43 -1.64 -4.67
N ARG A 22 13.59 -2.25 -5.84
CA ARG A 22 12.58 -3.15 -6.43
C ARG A 22 12.36 -4.39 -5.56
N ARG A 23 13.42 -4.99 -5.01
CA ARG A 23 13.32 -6.16 -4.13
C ARG A 23 12.49 -5.87 -2.90
N TYR A 24 12.68 -4.72 -2.26
CA TYR A 24 11.93 -4.33 -1.07
C TYR A 24 10.57 -3.70 -1.37
N TYR A 25 10.38 -3.17 -2.59
CA TYR A 25 9.09 -2.69 -3.07
C TYR A 25 8.07 -3.84 -3.23
N TYR A 26 8.49 -4.99 -3.75
CA TYR A 26 7.63 -6.17 -3.87
C TYR A 26 7.72 -7.05 -2.61
N TYR A 27 6.82 -6.83 -1.66
CA TYR A 27 6.76 -7.57 -0.39
C TYR A 27 5.57 -8.55 -0.31
N GLY A 28 5.65 -9.53 0.61
CA GLY A 28 4.57 -10.50 0.85
C GLY A 28 4.22 -11.30 -0.40
N GLU A 29 2.93 -11.43 -0.72
CA GLU A 29 2.44 -12.11 -1.93
C GLU A 29 2.90 -11.46 -3.24
N PHE A 30 3.23 -10.17 -3.21
CA PHE A 30 3.76 -9.49 -4.40
C PHE A 30 5.23 -9.82 -4.66
N SER A 31 5.96 -10.36 -3.66
CA SER A 31 7.34 -10.81 -3.84
C SER A 31 7.45 -11.95 -4.86
N LYS A 32 6.38 -12.73 -5.06
CA LYS A 32 6.26 -13.75 -6.11
C LYS A 32 6.44 -13.18 -7.53
N GLN A 33 6.31 -11.87 -7.73
CA GLN A 33 6.61 -11.19 -9.01
C GLN A 33 8.10 -10.96 -9.24
N PHE A 34 8.89 -10.89 -8.17
CA PHE A 34 10.33 -10.71 -8.24
C PHE A 34 10.98 -12.08 -8.08
N ASN A 35 10.89 -12.89 -9.15
CA ASN A 35 11.42 -14.24 -9.13
C ASN A 35 12.87 -14.27 -9.64
N THR A 36 13.70 -15.14 -9.08
CA THR A 36 15.12 -15.31 -9.42
C THR A 36 15.38 -15.79 -10.84
N LYS A 37 14.33 -16.17 -11.59
CA LYS A 37 14.41 -16.61 -12.99
C LYS A 37 13.96 -15.57 -14.00
N ASP A 38 13.56 -14.37 -13.57
CA ASP A 38 13.37 -13.25 -14.50
C ASP A 38 14.64 -13.07 -15.35
N PRO A 39 14.54 -12.74 -16.64
CA PRO A 39 15.71 -12.46 -17.46
C PRO A 39 16.54 -11.38 -16.76
N VAL A 40 17.77 -11.73 -16.36
CA VAL A 40 18.66 -10.86 -15.57
C VAL A 40 18.77 -9.47 -16.21
N LEU A 41 18.84 -9.42 -17.54
CA LEU A 41 18.84 -8.20 -18.33
C LEU A 41 17.60 -7.32 -18.08
N HIS A 42 16.39 -7.88 -18.16
CA HIS A 42 15.17 -7.13 -17.92
C HIS A 42 15.12 -6.57 -16.49
N SER A 43 15.59 -7.34 -15.51
CA SER A 43 15.67 -6.86 -14.14
C SER A 43 16.71 -5.73 -13.97
N ILE A 44 17.85 -5.82 -14.65
CA ILE A 44 18.85 -4.74 -14.65
C ILE A 44 18.27 -3.48 -15.29
N PHE A 45 17.68 -3.58 -16.49
CA PHE A 45 17.14 -2.44 -17.22
C PHE A 45 16.05 -1.69 -16.42
N LEU A 46 15.09 -2.42 -15.84
CA LEU A 46 14.05 -1.80 -15.03
C LEU A 46 14.57 -1.20 -13.71
N SER A 47 15.76 -1.59 -13.26
CA SER A 47 16.38 -1.06 -12.05
C SER A 47 17.11 0.26 -12.29
N ILE A 48 17.47 0.59 -13.54
CA ILE A 48 18.16 1.84 -13.87
C ILE A 48 17.30 3.05 -13.48
N ILE A 49 15.99 3.03 -13.78
CA ILE A 49 15.09 4.16 -13.49
C ILE A 49 15.05 4.49 -11.99
N PRO A 50 14.66 3.57 -11.08
CA PRO A 50 14.67 3.87 -9.64
C PRO A 50 16.09 4.13 -9.12
N GLY A 51 17.11 3.48 -9.69
CA GLY A 51 18.51 3.71 -9.36
C GLY A 51 18.95 5.16 -9.58
N VAL A 52 18.66 5.72 -10.76
CA VAL A 52 18.95 7.13 -11.09
C VAL A 52 18.18 8.08 -10.18
N CYS A 53 16.89 7.84 -9.94
CA CYS A 53 16.11 8.67 -9.03
C CYS A 53 16.66 8.68 -7.60
N LEU A 54 17.06 7.51 -7.09
CA LEU A 54 17.66 7.36 -5.76
C LEU A 54 19.03 8.02 -5.67
N GLN A 55 19.85 7.89 -6.71
CA GLN A 55 21.17 8.52 -6.76
C GLN A 55 21.05 10.04 -6.77
N LEU A 56 20.16 10.61 -7.59
CA LEU A 56 19.92 12.06 -7.65
C LEU A 56 19.34 12.59 -6.33
N GLY A 57 18.33 11.91 -5.78
CA GLY A 57 17.71 12.31 -4.51
C GLY A 57 18.67 12.17 -3.33
N GLY A 58 19.45 11.09 -3.30
CA GLY A 58 20.47 10.85 -2.29
C GLY A 58 21.62 11.84 -2.39
N PHE A 59 22.05 12.18 -3.59
CA PHE A 59 23.03 13.23 -3.83
C PHE A 59 22.52 14.59 -3.31
N TYR A 60 21.32 15.02 -3.69
CA TYR A 60 20.70 16.27 -3.20
C TYR A 60 20.53 16.30 -1.67
N PHE A 61 20.17 15.18 -1.07
CA PHE A 61 19.99 15.11 0.38
C PHE A 61 21.33 15.13 1.12
N LEU A 62 22.31 14.35 0.65
CA LEU A 62 23.61 14.20 1.30
C LEU A 62 24.52 15.41 1.07
N SER A 63 24.36 16.15 -0.02
CA SER A 63 25.11 17.41 -0.26
C SER A 63 24.83 18.48 0.79
N ASN A 64 23.69 18.41 1.48
CA ASN A 64 23.37 19.32 2.60
C ASN A 64 24.14 18.98 3.89
N PHE A 65 24.81 17.83 3.95
CA PHE A 65 25.61 17.43 5.09
C PHE A 65 27.09 17.75 4.82
N GLN A 66 27.68 18.59 5.67
CA GLN A 66 29.09 19.04 5.57
C GLN A 66 30.12 17.88 5.48
N TYR A 67 29.74 16.67 5.89
CA TYR A 67 30.61 15.49 5.81
C TYR A 67 30.83 14.97 4.38
N PHE A 68 29.88 15.22 3.47
CA PHE A 68 29.89 14.73 2.08
C PHE A 68 30.20 15.84 1.08
N ASP A 69 31.04 16.80 1.46
CA ASP A 69 31.52 17.86 0.58
C ASP A 69 32.53 17.28 -0.43
N ILE A 70 32.01 16.64 -1.48
CA ILE A 70 32.78 16.19 -2.62
C ILE A 70 32.37 17.07 -3.79
N GLU A 71 33.30 17.88 -4.30
CA GLU A 71 33.05 18.73 -5.47
C GLU A 71 32.56 17.88 -6.65
N ASN A 72 31.36 18.20 -7.14
CA ASN A 72 30.62 17.43 -8.14
C ASN A 72 31.41 17.13 -9.41
N LEU A 73 32.28 18.07 -9.78
CA LEU A 73 33.16 17.97 -10.95
C LEU A 73 34.22 16.89 -10.77
N LYS A 74 34.73 16.66 -9.55
CA LYS A 74 35.79 15.67 -9.29
C LYS A 74 35.28 14.24 -9.44
N VAL A 75 34.08 13.94 -8.94
CA VAL A 75 33.48 12.60 -9.12
C VAL A 75 33.18 12.35 -10.59
N PHE A 76 32.63 13.34 -11.30
CA PHE A 76 32.38 13.21 -12.74
C PHE A 76 33.68 13.01 -13.54
N ASN A 77 34.74 13.75 -13.21
CA ASN A 77 36.06 13.60 -13.82
C ASN A 77 36.65 12.20 -13.56
N VAL A 78 36.50 11.67 -12.35
CA VAL A 78 36.89 10.30 -12.00
C VAL A 78 36.15 9.27 -12.85
N PHE A 79 34.82 9.40 -12.98
CA PHE A 79 34.02 8.51 -13.82
C PHE A 79 34.40 8.61 -15.31
N ASN A 80 34.69 9.82 -15.79
CA ASN A 80 35.10 10.08 -17.15
C ASN A 80 36.50 9.48 -17.44
N ASP A 81 37.45 9.67 -16.53
CA ASP A 81 38.78 9.06 -16.59
C ASP A 81 38.67 7.53 -16.62
N PHE A 82 37.81 6.93 -15.80
CA PHE A 82 37.60 5.48 -15.79
C PHE A 82 36.88 4.95 -17.05
N ALA A 83 36.03 5.75 -17.69
CA ALA A 83 35.29 5.35 -18.89
C ALA A 83 36.12 5.47 -20.18
N TYR A 84 37.02 6.46 -20.27
CA TYR A 84 37.75 6.82 -21.51
C TYR A 84 39.27 6.59 -21.42
N LEU A 85 39.68 5.61 -20.59
CA LEU A 85 41.06 5.24 -20.25
C LEU A 85 41.88 4.63 -21.41
N GLU A 86 41.68 5.06 -22.66
CA GLU A 86 42.42 4.49 -23.81
C GLU A 86 43.78 5.14 -24.06
N SER A 87 44.08 6.33 -23.50
CA SER A 87 45.38 6.97 -23.77
C SER A 87 45.80 8.13 -22.86
N LYS A 88 45.03 8.51 -21.82
CA LYS A 88 45.39 9.63 -20.93
C LYS A 88 45.98 9.13 -19.60
N LYS A 89 47.02 9.82 -19.12
CA LYS A 89 47.47 9.74 -17.73
C LYS A 89 46.25 10.02 -16.84
N VAL A 90 46.06 9.17 -15.82
CA VAL A 90 45.07 9.34 -14.77
C VAL A 90 45.16 10.77 -14.25
N GLY A 91 44.05 11.52 -14.26
CA GLY A 91 44.05 12.90 -13.79
C GLY A 91 44.35 12.99 -12.30
N ASN A 92 44.90 14.12 -11.85
CA ASN A 92 45.19 14.36 -10.43
C ASN A 92 43.96 14.16 -9.54
N ASP A 93 42.76 14.50 -10.04
CA ASP A 93 41.48 14.28 -9.35
C ASP A 93 41.22 12.79 -9.06
N THR A 94 41.61 11.91 -9.98
CA THR A 94 41.41 10.46 -9.86
C THR A 94 42.40 9.83 -8.88
N GLU A 95 43.65 10.30 -8.87
CA GLU A 95 44.64 9.87 -7.89
C GLU A 95 44.27 10.33 -6.46
N GLU A 96 43.81 11.57 -6.31
CA GLU A 96 43.31 12.11 -5.05
C GLU A 96 42.07 11.34 -4.56
N PHE A 97 41.13 11.03 -5.46
CA PHE A 97 39.95 10.24 -5.15
C PHE A 97 40.30 8.82 -4.68
N LEU A 98 41.22 8.14 -5.36
CA LEU A 98 41.64 6.79 -4.96
C LEU A 98 42.33 6.78 -3.58
N LYS A 99 43.09 7.83 -3.26
CA LYS A 99 43.84 7.92 -2.01
C LYS A 99 43.00 8.37 -0.80
N TYR A 100 42.08 9.31 -1.00
CA TYR A 100 41.32 9.93 0.11
C TYR A 100 39.80 9.89 -0.04
N GLY A 101 39.28 9.71 -1.26
CA GLY A 101 37.85 9.72 -1.58
C GLY A 101 37.16 8.37 -1.52
N LEU A 102 37.89 7.26 -1.69
CA LEU A 102 37.32 5.92 -1.82
C LEU A 102 36.53 5.46 -0.57
N GLY A 103 37.03 5.77 0.64
CA GLY A 103 36.30 5.46 1.88
C GLY A 103 34.99 6.24 2.01
N LYS A 104 35.00 7.53 1.65
CA LYS A 104 33.78 8.37 1.62
C LYS A 104 32.78 7.87 0.58
N PHE A 105 33.27 7.44 -0.59
CA PHE A 105 32.43 6.87 -1.64
C PHE A 105 31.77 5.55 -1.19
N ILE A 106 32.51 4.63 -0.57
CA ILE A 106 31.94 3.39 -0.04
C ILE A 106 30.86 3.70 1.02
N LEU A 107 31.15 4.60 1.97
CA LEU A 107 30.18 4.99 2.99
C LEU A 107 28.93 5.63 2.36
N TYR A 108 29.12 6.50 1.38
CA TYR A 108 28.03 7.09 0.59
C TYR A 108 27.18 6.00 -0.07
N SER A 109 27.80 5.05 -0.79
CA SER A 109 27.09 3.96 -1.45
C SER A 109 26.32 3.08 -0.46
N LEU A 110 26.89 2.79 0.72
CA LEU A 110 26.19 2.04 1.77
C LEU A 110 24.95 2.78 2.31
N ILE A 111 25.04 4.10 2.47
CA ILE A 111 23.90 4.94 2.87
C ILE A 111 22.82 4.91 1.79
N ILE A 112 23.20 5.02 0.51
CA ILE A 112 22.26 4.94 -0.61
C ILE A 112 21.61 3.55 -0.69
N PHE A 113 22.35 2.47 -0.49
CA PHE A 113 21.81 1.10 -0.52
C PHE A 113 20.80 0.87 0.61
N SER A 114 21.14 1.32 1.82
CA SER A 114 20.26 1.24 2.98
C SER A 114 19.01 2.09 2.77
N SER A 115 19.16 3.32 2.28
CA SER A 115 18.05 4.22 1.97
C SER A 115 17.15 3.64 0.89
N SER A 116 17.72 3.03 -0.14
CA SER A 116 16.99 2.38 -1.22
C SER A 116 16.04 1.28 -0.71
N ALA A 117 16.54 0.40 0.16
CA ALA A 117 15.74 -0.66 0.77
C ALA A 117 14.58 -0.09 1.61
N VAL A 118 14.86 0.94 2.41
CA VAL A 118 13.86 1.61 3.25
C VAL A 118 12.80 2.31 2.39
N ILE A 119 13.20 3.09 1.39
CA ILE A 119 12.28 3.82 0.50
C ILE A 119 11.45 2.85 -0.34
N GLY A 120 12.03 1.74 -0.82
CA GLY A 120 11.30 0.68 -1.52
C GLY A 120 10.18 0.09 -0.68
N ASN A 121 10.49 -0.32 0.55
CA ASN A 121 9.49 -0.85 1.49
C ASN A 121 8.43 0.19 1.87
N LEU A 122 8.84 1.44 2.18
CA LEU A 122 7.92 2.51 2.55
C LEU A 122 6.99 2.90 1.41
N SER A 123 7.49 3.05 0.18
CA SER A 123 6.68 3.43 -0.98
C SER A 123 5.59 2.39 -1.27
N ALA A 124 5.91 1.09 -1.20
CA ALA A 124 4.94 0.02 -1.37
C ALA A 124 3.87 0.02 -0.25
N ARG A 125 4.27 0.29 1.01
CA ARG A 125 3.33 0.43 2.13
C ARG A 125 2.43 1.65 1.98
N VAL A 126 2.97 2.79 1.53
CA VAL A 126 2.20 4.02 1.27
C VAL A 126 1.16 3.76 0.18
N LEU A 127 1.55 3.20 -0.95
CA LEU A 127 0.62 2.89 -2.06
C LEU A 127 -0.54 2.00 -1.59
N ARG A 128 -0.24 0.97 -0.80
CA ARG A 128 -1.23 0.04 -0.24
C ARG A 128 -2.08 0.66 0.86
N ALA A 129 -1.50 1.47 1.75
CA ALA A 129 -2.23 2.15 2.81
C ALA A 129 -3.29 3.12 2.26
N PHE A 130 -2.99 3.77 1.14
CA PHE A 130 -3.93 4.66 0.45
C PHE A 130 -4.81 3.93 -0.60
N ASN A 131 -4.65 2.61 -0.76
CA ASN A 131 -5.30 1.79 -1.79
C ASN A 131 -5.19 2.42 -3.20
N LEU A 132 -4.03 3.01 -3.51
CA LEU A 132 -3.80 3.69 -4.79
C LEU A 132 -3.75 2.69 -5.95
N ASP A 133 -3.32 1.46 -5.67
CA ASP A 133 -3.32 0.31 -6.59
C ASP A 133 -4.73 -0.17 -6.97
N HIS A 134 -5.73 0.05 -6.10
CA HIS A 134 -7.14 -0.24 -6.38
C HIS A 134 -7.78 0.85 -7.25
N LYS A 135 -7.35 2.11 -7.09
CA LYS A 135 -7.92 3.28 -7.78
C LYS A 135 -7.32 3.50 -9.16
N TYR A 136 -5.99 3.42 -9.29
CA TYR A 136 -5.26 3.75 -10.51
C TYR A 136 -4.53 2.52 -11.04
N LYS A 137 -4.68 2.24 -12.34
CA LYS A 137 -4.08 1.05 -12.98
C LYS A 137 -2.54 1.06 -12.97
N ILE A 138 -1.92 2.25 -12.99
CA ILE A 138 -0.45 2.42 -13.06
C ILE A 138 0.24 1.90 -11.79
N PHE A 139 -0.39 2.07 -10.62
CA PHE A 139 0.15 1.61 -9.35
C PHE A 139 -0.20 0.15 -9.03
N ARG A 140 -0.87 -0.56 -9.95
CA ARG A 140 -1.31 -1.93 -9.71
C ARG A 140 -0.13 -2.90 -9.82
N PHE A 141 -0.03 -3.78 -8.84
CA PHE A 141 0.92 -4.89 -8.86
C PHE A 141 0.57 -5.91 -9.96
N ARG A 142 1.59 -6.57 -10.54
CA ARG A 142 1.38 -7.52 -11.66
C ARG A 142 0.71 -8.83 -11.24
N ASN A 143 0.84 -9.24 -9.98
CA ASN A 143 0.21 -10.45 -9.42
C ASN A 143 -1.31 -10.23 -9.29
N GLN A 144 -2.05 -10.52 -10.36
CA GLN A 144 -3.49 -10.36 -10.41
C GLN A 144 -4.21 -11.39 -9.51
N TRP A 145 -3.66 -12.59 -9.41
CA TRP A 145 -4.18 -13.67 -8.58
C TRP A 145 -4.27 -13.30 -7.11
N TYR A 146 -3.34 -12.49 -6.60
CA TYR A 146 -3.43 -11.97 -5.23
C TYR A 146 -4.72 -11.20 -5.01
N TYR A 147 -5.04 -10.25 -5.91
CA TYR A 147 -6.26 -9.46 -5.82
C TYR A 147 -7.52 -10.31 -5.94
N ILE A 148 -7.45 -11.38 -6.74
CA ILE A 148 -8.55 -12.31 -6.96
C ILE A 148 -8.78 -13.16 -5.71
N PHE A 149 -7.77 -13.84 -5.19
CA PHE A 149 -7.91 -14.74 -4.04
C PHE A 149 -8.06 -14.02 -2.70
N SER A 150 -7.53 -12.82 -2.54
CA SER A 150 -7.86 -11.95 -1.39
C SER A 150 -9.23 -11.29 -1.53
N GLY A 151 -9.82 -11.35 -2.73
CA GLY A 151 -11.05 -10.68 -3.16
C GLY A 151 -11.00 -9.15 -3.09
N GLU A 152 -9.81 -8.56 -2.96
CA GLU A 152 -9.58 -7.13 -3.16
C GLU A 152 -9.99 -6.66 -4.57
N VAL A 153 -10.07 -7.57 -5.55
CA VAL A 153 -10.56 -7.28 -6.89
C VAL A 153 -11.96 -6.64 -6.88
N LEU A 154 -12.81 -7.00 -5.90
CA LEU A 154 -14.15 -6.44 -5.73
C LEU A 154 -14.14 -4.96 -5.35
N SER A 155 -13.03 -4.46 -4.81
CA SER A 155 -12.88 -3.04 -4.42
C SER A 155 -12.58 -2.13 -5.61
N PHE A 156 -12.20 -2.68 -6.77
CA PHE A 156 -11.80 -1.89 -7.93
C PHE A 156 -13.01 -1.15 -8.51
N GLN A 157 -12.79 0.06 -9.02
CA GLN A 157 -13.87 0.94 -9.50
C GLN A 157 -14.82 0.25 -10.51
N LYS A 158 -14.27 -0.57 -11.42
CA LYS A 158 -15.08 -1.31 -12.41
C LYS A 158 -16.05 -2.30 -11.77
N PHE A 159 -15.61 -3.02 -10.73
CA PHE A 159 -16.42 -4.03 -10.05
C PHE A 159 -17.36 -3.39 -9.04
N LYS A 160 -16.97 -2.29 -8.39
CA LYS A 160 -17.87 -1.49 -7.55
C LYS A 160 -19.09 -0.99 -8.32
N LYS A 161 -18.90 -0.49 -9.55
CA LYS A 161 -20.01 -0.05 -10.42
C LYS A 161 -20.94 -1.21 -10.78
N ALA A 162 -20.40 -2.37 -11.12
CA ALA A 162 -21.19 -3.56 -11.43
C ALA A 162 -21.95 -4.11 -10.20
N LYS A 163 -21.34 -4.04 -9.02
CA LYS A 163 -21.92 -4.49 -7.75
C LYS A 163 -23.21 -3.72 -7.41
N GLY A 164 -23.20 -2.40 -7.62
CA GLY A 164 -24.36 -1.54 -7.38
C GLY A 164 -25.57 -1.83 -8.26
N LEU A 165 -25.43 -2.65 -9.32
CA LEU A 165 -26.52 -3.01 -10.24
C LEU A 165 -27.14 -4.38 -9.94
N HIS A 166 -26.44 -5.31 -9.28
CA HIS A 166 -26.88 -6.72 -9.23
C HIS A 166 -26.59 -7.47 -7.93
N PHE A 167 -25.79 -6.91 -7.00
CA PHE A 167 -25.36 -7.61 -5.77
C PHE A 167 -25.77 -6.84 -4.52
N ASN A 168 -27.01 -7.05 -4.06
CA ASN A 168 -27.52 -6.49 -2.80
C ASN A 168 -26.95 -7.16 -1.54
N SER A 169 -26.18 -8.25 -1.66
CA SER A 169 -25.84 -9.13 -0.52
C SER A 169 -24.42 -8.99 0.05
N LEU A 170 -23.52 -8.29 -0.62
CA LEU A 170 -22.15 -8.09 -0.13
C LEU A 170 -21.99 -6.63 0.35
N PRO A 171 -21.79 -6.36 1.65
CA PRO A 171 -21.53 -5.01 2.15
C PRO A 171 -20.29 -4.37 1.49
N GLU A 172 -20.29 -3.05 1.35
CA GLU A 172 -19.09 -2.30 0.92
C GLU A 172 -18.02 -2.36 2.01
N ASN A 173 -16.79 -2.73 1.64
CA ASN A 173 -15.59 -2.76 2.50
C ASN A 173 -15.39 -3.96 3.44
N GLN A 174 -16.15 -5.05 3.31
CA GLN A 174 -15.86 -6.26 4.10
C GLN A 174 -14.52 -6.89 3.71
N LYS A 175 -13.66 -7.10 4.71
CA LYS A 175 -12.45 -7.90 4.56
C LYS A 175 -12.83 -9.36 4.48
N ILE A 176 -12.34 -10.00 3.43
CA ILE A 176 -12.54 -11.42 3.15
C ILE A 176 -11.60 -12.18 4.06
N LEU A 177 -12.13 -13.14 4.80
CA LEU A 177 -11.36 -13.99 5.71
C LEU A 177 -10.65 -15.08 4.93
N ILE A 178 -11.42 -15.77 4.12
CA ILE A 178 -10.98 -16.93 3.35
C ILE A 178 -11.81 -17.00 2.08
N THR A 179 -11.20 -17.58 1.05
CA THR A 179 -11.82 -17.75 -0.25
C THR A 179 -12.04 -19.23 -0.46
N TYR A 180 -13.28 -19.60 -0.72
CA TYR A 180 -13.66 -20.95 -1.11
C TYR A 180 -13.69 -21.02 -2.64
N ALA A 181 -12.98 -21.98 -3.22
CA ALA A 181 -12.88 -22.11 -4.67
C ALA A 181 -13.55 -23.40 -5.15
N ASP A 182 -14.31 -23.30 -6.23
CA ASP A 182 -14.71 -24.44 -7.05
C ASP A 182 -13.88 -24.46 -8.33
N ILE A 183 -13.08 -25.52 -8.50
CA ILE A 183 -12.08 -25.65 -9.55
C ILE A 183 -12.46 -26.81 -10.46
N LEU A 184 -12.74 -26.48 -11.73
CA LEU A 184 -12.98 -27.48 -12.76
C LEU A 184 -11.65 -27.84 -13.42
N ILE A 185 -11.27 -29.12 -13.36
CA ILE A 185 -10.00 -29.63 -13.87
C ILE A 185 -10.25 -30.57 -15.05
N ALA A 186 -9.41 -30.48 -16.09
CA ALA A 186 -9.30 -31.48 -17.13
C ALA A 186 -8.17 -32.46 -16.82
N ASN A 187 -8.49 -33.73 -16.63
CA ASN A 187 -7.48 -34.77 -16.53
C ASN A 187 -6.93 -35.12 -17.93
N PRO A 188 -5.68 -35.62 -18.03
CA PRO A 188 -5.09 -36.05 -19.31
C PRO A 188 -5.94 -37.10 -20.04
N GLN A 189 -6.75 -37.87 -19.30
CA GLN A 189 -7.69 -38.87 -19.81
C GLN A 189 -9.01 -38.26 -20.36
N GLY A 190 -9.11 -36.93 -20.48
CA GLY A 190 -10.31 -36.23 -20.97
C GLY A 190 -11.44 -36.08 -19.95
N ASN A 191 -11.31 -36.71 -18.77
CA ASN A 191 -12.29 -36.60 -17.70
C ASN A 191 -12.23 -35.22 -17.03
N ARG A 192 -13.39 -34.58 -16.93
CA ARG A 192 -13.58 -33.34 -16.15
C ARG A 192 -14.03 -33.66 -14.73
N GLU A 193 -13.32 -33.12 -13.76
CA GLU A 193 -13.60 -33.27 -12.34
C GLU A 193 -13.74 -31.89 -11.69
N LEU A 194 -14.69 -31.75 -10.78
CA LEU A 194 -14.90 -30.52 -10.01
C LEU A 194 -14.41 -30.75 -8.58
N TYR A 195 -13.42 -29.95 -8.20
CA TYR A 195 -12.83 -29.90 -6.87
C TYR A 195 -13.30 -28.65 -6.14
N THR A 196 -13.52 -28.73 -4.85
CA THR A 196 -13.91 -27.56 -4.05
C THR A 196 -13.21 -27.56 -2.71
N GLY A 197 -12.75 -26.40 -2.25
CA GLY A 197 -12.08 -26.27 -0.95
C GLY A 197 -11.67 -24.83 -0.66
N PHE A 198 -11.03 -24.62 0.49
CA PHE A 198 -10.53 -23.30 0.88
C PHE A 198 -9.16 -23.02 0.28
N VAL A 199 -9.03 -21.91 -0.45
CA VAL A 199 -7.75 -21.47 -1.02
C VAL A 199 -6.86 -20.94 0.08
N VAL A 200 -5.67 -21.54 0.21
CA VAL A 200 -4.69 -21.17 1.24
C VAL A 200 -3.46 -20.51 0.66
N ASP A 201 -2.95 -21.06 -0.44
CA ASP A 201 -1.80 -20.48 -1.13
C ASP A 201 -1.90 -20.80 -2.64
N TYR A 202 -1.00 -20.21 -3.41
CA TYR A 202 -0.85 -20.44 -4.83
C TYR A 202 0.55 -20.10 -5.33
N ASP A 203 0.99 -20.79 -6.38
CA ASP A 203 2.21 -20.49 -7.11
C ASP A 203 1.89 -19.90 -8.48
N LEU A 204 2.70 -18.93 -8.90
CA LEU A 204 2.60 -18.30 -10.21
C LEU A 204 3.53 -19.00 -11.20
N ASN A 205 3.12 -19.04 -12.46
CA ASN A 205 4.00 -19.49 -13.53
C ASN A 205 5.19 -18.51 -13.65
N GLN A 206 6.39 -19.07 -13.82
CA GLN A 206 7.66 -18.34 -13.81
C GLN A 206 7.85 -17.54 -15.10
N ASP A 207 7.36 -18.07 -16.21
CA ASP A 207 7.47 -17.40 -17.52
C ASP A 207 6.40 -16.33 -17.71
N ASP A 208 5.17 -16.61 -17.23
CA ASP A 208 4.03 -15.71 -17.31
C ASP A 208 3.32 -15.60 -15.96
N ILE A 209 3.61 -14.51 -15.25
CA ILE A 209 3.04 -14.16 -13.94
C ILE A 209 1.50 -14.05 -13.98
N SER A 210 0.91 -13.87 -15.17
CA SER A 210 -0.56 -13.85 -15.32
C SER A 210 -1.19 -15.24 -15.19
N GLN A 211 -0.40 -16.30 -15.30
CA GLN A 211 -0.86 -17.69 -15.21
C GLN A 211 -0.54 -18.30 -13.84
N LEU A 212 -1.42 -19.20 -13.42
CA LEU A 212 -1.27 -19.97 -12.19
C LEU A 212 -0.47 -21.24 -12.48
N ASP A 213 0.54 -21.55 -11.66
CA ASP A 213 1.23 -22.84 -11.73
C ASP A 213 0.56 -23.86 -10.82
N LYS A 214 0.24 -23.47 -9.57
CA LYS A 214 -0.41 -24.35 -8.58
C LYS A 214 -1.36 -23.57 -7.69
N ILE A 215 -2.37 -24.26 -7.18
CA ILE A 215 -3.25 -23.76 -6.13
C ILE A 215 -3.39 -24.80 -5.03
N TYR A 216 -3.35 -24.32 -3.79
CA TYR A 216 -3.36 -25.14 -2.59
C TYR A 216 -4.70 -24.99 -1.90
N LEU A 217 -5.42 -26.10 -1.75
CA LEU A 217 -6.76 -26.17 -1.16
C LEU A 217 -6.73 -26.95 0.15
N LEU A 218 -7.30 -26.39 1.22
CA LEU A 218 -7.65 -27.10 2.44
C LEU A 218 -9.09 -27.63 2.38
N ASP A 219 -9.36 -28.72 3.10
CA ASP A 219 -10.68 -29.35 3.24
C ASP A 219 -11.33 -29.56 1.85
N ALA A 220 -10.61 -30.30 1.01
CA ALA A 220 -10.94 -30.42 -0.39
C ALA A 220 -11.90 -31.59 -0.66
N TYR A 221 -12.96 -31.31 -1.42
CA TYR A 221 -13.95 -32.28 -1.84
C TYR A 221 -13.96 -32.43 -3.36
N ARG A 222 -14.19 -33.65 -3.84
CA ARG A 222 -14.46 -33.94 -5.25
C ARG A 222 -15.94 -34.25 -5.45
N TYR A 223 -16.51 -33.74 -6.53
CA TYR A 223 -17.90 -34.01 -6.89
C TYR A 223 -18.04 -35.32 -7.64
N LYS A 224 -18.99 -36.17 -7.22
CA LYS A 224 -19.34 -37.38 -7.97
C LYS A 224 -20.21 -37.00 -9.18
N LYS A 225 -19.91 -37.56 -10.36
CA LYS A 225 -20.82 -37.49 -11.50
C LYS A 225 -22.08 -38.29 -11.16
N PRO A 226 -23.29 -37.76 -11.37
CA PRO A 226 -24.49 -38.57 -11.24
C PRO A 226 -24.43 -39.70 -12.26
N ASN A 227 -24.65 -40.94 -11.82
CA ASN A 227 -24.80 -42.07 -12.73
C ASN A 227 -26.07 -41.83 -13.54
N ARG A 228 -25.93 -41.51 -14.83
CA ARG A 228 -27.04 -41.59 -15.79
C ARG A 228 -27.27 -43.07 -16.12
N SER A 229 -27.82 -43.81 -15.19
CA SER A 229 -28.34 -45.17 -15.42
C SER A 229 -29.82 -45.12 -15.09
N GLY A 230 -30.66 -44.89 -16.11
CA GLY A 230 -32.12 -44.90 -15.94
C GLY A 230 -32.97 -44.00 -16.84
N PHE A 231 -32.44 -43.32 -17.86
CA PHE A 231 -33.30 -42.72 -18.89
C PHE A 231 -33.37 -43.71 -20.06
N ASN A 232 -34.41 -44.54 -20.06
CA ASN A 232 -34.74 -45.39 -21.20
C ASN A 232 -35.17 -44.47 -22.36
N ASP A 233 -34.34 -44.41 -23.40
CA ASP A 233 -34.64 -43.82 -24.71
C ASP A 233 -35.70 -44.66 -25.46
N SER A 234 -36.94 -44.67 -24.97
CA SER A 234 -38.09 -45.22 -25.69
C SER A 234 -39.37 -44.43 -25.36
N GLY A 235 -39.32 -43.13 -25.66
CA GLY A 235 -40.50 -42.27 -25.78
C GLY A 235 -40.66 -41.84 -27.22
N ILE A 236 -41.38 -42.64 -28.00
CA ILE A 236 -41.82 -42.33 -29.36
C ILE A 236 -42.54 -40.98 -29.34
N PHE A 237 -42.05 -40.02 -30.13
CA PHE A 237 -42.80 -38.81 -30.46
C PHE A 237 -44.06 -39.20 -31.25
N GLN A 238 -45.19 -39.37 -30.55
CA GLN A 238 -46.50 -39.27 -31.19
C GLN A 238 -46.98 -37.83 -31.07
N ASN A 239 -46.94 -37.17 -32.22
CA ASN A 239 -47.50 -35.87 -32.49
C ASN A 239 -49.04 -36.01 -32.51
N THR A 240 -49.74 -35.46 -31.52
CA THR A 240 -51.18 -35.18 -31.66
C THR A 240 -51.49 -33.77 -31.16
N ASN A 241 -52.01 -32.97 -32.08
CA ASN A 241 -52.60 -31.65 -31.84
C ASN A 241 -53.93 -31.81 -31.09
N SER A 242 -54.20 -30.99 -30.07
CA SER A 242 -55.44 -30.19 -29.92
C SER A 242 -55.62 -29.61 -28.51
N THR A 243 -55.64 -28.27 -28.48
CA THR A 243 -56.44 -27.32 -27.68
C THR A 243 -57.17 -27.73 -26.38
N ASN A 244 -56.93 -26.87 -25.38
CA ASN A 244 -57.83 -26.28 -24.38
C ASN A 244 -57.97 -26.92 -22.98
N ASN A 245 -57.63 -26.07 -22.00
CA ASN A 245 -58.21 -25.88 -20.67
C ASN A 245 -58.10 -27.02 -19.65
N SER A 246 -57.17 -26.87 -18.71
CA SER A 246 -57.43 -26.46 -17.32
C SER A 246 -56.18 -26.78 -16.49
N TYR A 247 -55.52 -25.74 -15.96
CA TYR A 247 -54.40 -25.92 -15.04
C TYR A 247 -54.96 -26.24 -13.65
N GLU A 248 -55.23 -27.50 -13.39
CA GLU A 248 -55.25 -28.02 -12.02
C GLU A 248 -53.80 -28.08 -11.53
N PHE A 249 -53.49 -27.23 -10.55
CA PHE A 249 -52.26 -27.30 -9.76
C PHE A 249 -52.37 -28.53 -8.85
N SER A 250 -52.05 -29.71 -9.37
CA SER A 250 -51.83 -30.89 -8.56
C SER A 250 -50.56 -30.66 -7.75
N LYS A 251 -50.73 -30.62 -6.43
CA LYS A 251 -49.65 -30.69 -5.45
C LYS A 251 -48.87 -31.96 -5.73
N ILE A 252 -47.70 -31.81 -6.35
CA ILE A 252 -46.66 -32.83 -6.33
C ILE A 252 -46.06 -32.72 -4.94
N ASP A 253 -46.25 -33.77 -4.15
CA ASP A 253 -45.68 -33.92 -2.82
C ASP A 253 -44.15 -33.70 -2.88
N ASP A 254 -43.70 -32.83 -1.98
CA ASP A 254 -42.31 -32.39 -1.76
C ASP A 254 -41.42 -33.53 -1.22
N GLU A 255 -41.27 -34.64 -1.94
CA GLU A 255 -40.42 -35.76 -1.50
C GLU A 255 -39.43 -36.32 -2.52
N ASP A 256 -39.24 -35.67 -3.67
CA ASP A 256 -38.07 -35.92 -4.52
C ASP A 256 -37.04 -34.79 -4.37
N SER A 257 -36.35 -34.82 -3.23
CA SER A 257 -35.10 -34.09 -3.03
C SER A 257 -34.13 -34.49 -4.15
N TYR A 258 -33.92 -33.59 -5.11
CA TYR A 258 -32.80 -33.68 -6.03
C TYR A 258 -31.53 -33.89 -5.21
N SER A 259 -31.01 -35.12 -5.18
CA SER A 259 -29.70 -35.50 -4.62
C SER A 259 -28.59 -34.93 -5.52
N SER A 260 -28.62 -33.61 -5.68
CA SER A 260 -27.76 -32.85 -6.55
C SER A 260 -26.39 -32.77 -5.87
N ARG A 261 -25.57 -33.77 -6.21
CA ARG A 261 -24.11 -33.83 -6.07
C ARG A 261 -23.62 -34.29 -4.70
N THR A 262 -23.48 -35.61 -4.55
CA THR A 262 -22.67 -36.20 -3.48
C THR A 262 -21.23 -35.71 -3.60
N ARG A 263 -20.75 -34.99 -2.59
CA ARG A 263 -19.35 -34.59 -2.44
C ARG A 263 -18.58 -35.71 -1.74
N ILE A 264 -17.42 -36.07 -2.25
CA ILE A 264 -16.53 -37.07 -1.66
C ILE A 264 -15.33 -36.31 -1.09
N ASN A 265 -15.07 -36.47 0.20
CA ASN A 265 -13.89 -35.89 0.83
C ASN A 265 -12.62 -36.51 0.21
N ILE A 266 -11.62 -35.68 -0.08
CA ILE A 266 -10.33 -36.15 -0.57
C ILE A 266 -9.45 -36.38 0.65
N PRO A 267 -8.90 -37.61 0.82
CA PRO A 267 -8.06 -37.88 1.97
C PRO A 267 -6.80 -37.01 1.95
N GLY A 268 -6.42 -36.53 3.14
CA GLY A 268 -5.27 -35.65 3.36
C GLY A 268 -5.66 -34.23 3.77
N ASP A 269 -4.69 -33.47 4.28
CA ASP A 269 -4.94 -32.13 4.80
C ASP A 269 -4.89 -31.05 3.71
N LEU A 270 -4.09 -31.27 2.66
CA LEU A 270 -3.79 -30.29 1.62
C LEU A 270 -3.87 -30.91 0.23
N LEU A 271 -4.75 -30.37 -0.62
CA LEU A 271 -4.82 -30.73 -2.04
C LEU A 271 -4.07 -29.69 -2.86
N VAL A 272 -3.14 -30.15 -3.70
CA VAL A 272 -2.42 -29.30 -4.66
C VAL A 272 -2.95 -29.56 -6.06
N VAL A 273 -3.48 -28.52 -6.70
CA VAL A 273 -3.99 -28.58 -8.06
C VAL A 273 -3.04 -27.84 -9.01
N SER A 274 -2.64 -28.52 -10.09
CA SER A 274 -1.85 -27.91 -11.17
C SER A 274 -2.71 -26.91 -11.95
N GLY A 275 -2.25 -25.67 -12.05
CA GLY A 275 -2.88 -24.60 -12.79
C GLY A 275 -3.02 -24.88 -14.28
N LYS A 276 -2.11 -25.67 -14.87
CA LYS A 276 -2.17 -26.08 -16.28
C LYS A 276 -3.43 -26.89 -16.63
N ASN A 277 -4.00 -27.57 -15.65
CA ASN A 277 -5.17 -28.44 -15.86
C ASN A 277 -6.49 -27.74 -15.50
N ILE A 278 -6.43 -26.50 -14.99
CA ILE A 278 -7.62 -25.76 -14.58
C ILE A 278 -8.33 -25.20 -15.81
N LEU A 279 -9.59 -25.58 -15.99
CA LEU A 279 -10.47 -25.03 -17.03
C LEU A 279 -11.24 -23.81 -16.53
N ASN A 280 -11.68 -23.82 -15.28
CA ASN A 280 -12.46 -22.73 -14.70
C ASN A 280 -12.31 -22.70 -13.17
N ILE A 281 -12.43 -21.50 -12.60
CA ILE A 281 -12.43 -21.26 -11.16
C ILE A 281 -13.63 -20.37 -10.84
N ASN A 282 -14.48 -20.85 -9.95
CA ASN A 282 -15.49 -20.03 -9.29
C ASN A 282 -15.05 -19.74 -7.85
N LEU A 283 -15.18 -18.50 -7.39
CA LEU A 283 -14.73 -18.07 -6.07
C LEU A 283 -15.88 -17.54 -5.24
N THR A 284 -15.98 -18.07 -4.02
CA THR A 284 -16.91 -17.60 -2.99
C THR A 284 -16.10 -16.96 -1.86
N PHE A 285 -16.36 -15.68 -1.62
CA PHE A 285 -15.66 -14.92 -0.61
C PHE A 285 -16.43 -14.93 0.71
N ILE A 286 -15.80 -15.42 1.78
CA ILE A 286 -16.44 -15.50 3.09
C ILE A 286 -15.97 -14.29 3.93
N PRO A 287 -16.86 -13.34 4.25
CA PRO A 287 -16.50 -12.20 5.09
C PRO A 287 -16.38 -12.62 6.57
N SER A 288 -15.45 -12.02 7.31
CA SER A 288 -15.39 -12.19 8.77
C SER A 288 -15.92 -10.95 9.48
N LYS A 289 -17.13 -11.10 10.07
CA LYS A 289 -17.71 -10.08 10.97
C LYS A 289 -16.83 -9.83 12.20
N LYS A 290 -16.26 -10.90 12.79
CA LYS A 290 -15.40 -10.81 13.99
C LYS A 290 -14.11 -10.03 13.74
N ILE A 291 -13.49 -10.17 12.57
CA ILE A 291 -12.28 -9.40 12.22
C ILE A 291 -12.60 -7.92 12.00
N GLU A 292 -13.78 -7.63 11.43
CA GLU A 292 -14.25 -6.26 11.23
C GLU A 292 -14.47 -5.55 12.57
N GLU A 293 -15.18 -6.20 13.49
CA GLU A 293 -15.42 -5.69 14.85
C GLU A 293 -14.10 -5.40 15.58
N LYS A 294 -13.17 -6.37 15.63
CA LYS A 294 -11.87 -6.19 16.28
C LYS A 294 -11.05 -5.05 15.67
N ARG A 295 -11.07 -4.89 14.34
CA ARG A 295 -10.33 -3.82 13.66
C ARG A 295 -10.95 -2.46 13.92
N ASP A 296 -12.28 -2.38 13.94
CA ASP A 296 -12.97 -1.15 14.28
C ASP A 296 -12.64 -0.76 15.72
N GLU A 297 -12.62 -1.69 16.66
CA GLU A 297 -12.15 -1.47 18.03
C GLU A 297 -10.71 -0.94 18.08
N GLU A 298 -9.76 -1.59 17.39
CA GLU A 298 -8.37 -1.14 17.33
C GLU A 298 -8.22 0.26 16.72
N LYS A 299 -8.97 0.55 15.64
CA LYS A 299 -8.99 1.87 14.99
C LYS A 299 -9.57 2.93 15.92
N GLN A 300 -10.66 2.62 16.61
CA GLN A 300 -11.28 3.50 17.60
C GLN A 300 -10.34 3.75 18.79
N ALA A 301 -9.63 2.74 19.27
CA ALA A 301 -8.61 2.88 20.31
C ALA A 301 -7.47 3.81 19.88
N LYS A 302 -6.96 3.66 18.65
CA LYS A 302 -5.93 4.55 18.09
C LYS A 302 -6.40 5.99 17.97
N PHE A 303 -7.63 6.21 17.50
CA PHE A 303 -8.21 7.56 17.40
C PHE A 303 -8.47 8.19 18.78
N LYS A 304 -8.94 7.41 19.74
CA LYS A 304 -9.12 7.85 21.13
C LYS A 304 -7.78 8.27 21.74
N TRP A 305 -6.75 7.43 21.59
CA TRP A 305 -5.39 7.73 22.06
C TRP A 305 -4.83 8.99 21.38
N LEU A 306 -4.91 9.08 20.05
CA LEU A 306 -4.48 10.26 19.30
C LEU A 306 -5.20 11.54 19.78
N SER A 307 -6.52 11.46 20.01
CA SER A 307 -7.30 12.58 20.54
C SER A 307 -6.77 13.03 21.89
N TYR A 308 -6.56 12.12 22.85
CA TYR A 308 -6.04 12.48 24.17
C TYR A 308 -4.63 13.04 24.11
N THR A 309 -3.75 12.45 23.31
CA THR A 309 -2.37 12.92 23.16
C THR A 309 -2.34 14.34 22.59
N LEU A 310 -3.12 14.62 21.54
CA LEU A 310 -3.19 15.97 20.97
C LEU A 310 -3.81 16.97 21.95
N THR A 311 -4.84 16.60 22.70
CA THR A 311 -5.41 17.46 23.75
C THR A 311 -4.39 17.72 24.87
N ALA A 312 -3.63 16.73 25.31
CA ALA A 312 -2.57 16.92 26.29
C ALA A 312 -1.48 17.87 25.79
N ILE A 313 -1.05 17.73 24.52
CA ILE A 313 -0.11 18.64 23.87
C ILE A 313 -0.65 20.07 23.86
N THR A 314 -1.92 20.29 23.54
CA THR A 314 -2.52 21.64 23.58
C THR A 314 -2.49 22.24 24.98
N LEU A 315 -2.78 21.45 26.02
CA LEU A 315 -2.71 21.91 27.41
C LEU A 315 -1.28 22.24 27.83
N ILE A 316 -0.30 21.44 27.43
CA ILE A 316 1.13 21.70 27.69
C ILE A 316 1.56 23.00 27.01
N ILE A 317 1.16 23.24 25.75
CA ILE A 317 1.47 24.47 25.03
C ILE A 317 0.89 25.70 25.74
N ILE A 318 -0.38 25.62 26.17
CA ILE A 318 -1.04 26.68 26.95
C ILE A 318 -0.29 26.92 28.26
N PHE A 319 0.05 25.85 28.98
CA PHE A 319 0.81 25.92 30.23
C PHE A 319 2.18 26.58 30.04
N ILE A 320 2.95 26.16 29.03
CA ILE A 320 4.25 26.76 28.70
C ILE A 320 4.10 28.26 28.40
N HIS A 321 3.05 28.68 27.71
CA HIS A 321 2.83 30.10 27.43
C HIS A 321 2.52 30.91 28.69
N ILE A 322 1.66 30.38 29.58
CA ILE A 322 1.29 31.04 30.85
C ILE A 322 2.49 31.13 31.79
N PHE A 323 3.25 30.05 31.93
CA PHE A 323 4.38 29.93 32.88
C PHE A 323 5.75 30.24 32.25
N SER A 324 5.77 30.80 31.03
CA SER A 324 7.00 31.10 30.30
C SER A 324 7.96 31.99 31.08
N GLY A 325 7.45 32.91 31.90
CA GLY A 325 8.26 33.76 32.78
C GLY A 325 8.92 33.02 33.95
N PHE A 326 8.39 31.85 34.34
CA PHE A 326 8.91 31.05 35.45
C PHE A 326 9.89 29.96 34.99
N ILE A 327 9.74 29.47 33.75
CA ILE A 327 10.50 28.33 33.21
C ILE A 327 11.98 28.68 32.92
N GLY A 328 12.33 29.96 32.83
CA GLY A 328 13.73 30.39 32.72
C GLY A 328 14.41 29.92 31.43
N PHE A 329 13.83 30.23 30.27
CA PHE A 329 14.41 29.86 28.97
C PHE A 329 15.79 30.51 28.75
N ASN A 330 16.71 29.76 28.12
CA ASN A 330 18.02 30.29 27.69
C ASN A 330 17.85 31.54 26.83
N GLU A 331 18.73 32.53 27.04
CA GLU A 331 18.59 33.86 26.45
C GLU A 331 18.57 33.84 24.91
N ASP A 332 19.35 32.95 24.31
CA ASP A 332 19.50 32.81 22.85
C ASP A 332 18.42 31.94 22.18
N SER A 333 17.50 31.37 22.96
CA SER A 333 16.46 30.52 22.37
C SER A 333 15.44 31.34 21.57
N VAL A 334 15.03 30.81 20.41
CA VAL A 334 13.97 31.41 19.56
C VAL A 334 12.68 31.64 20.37
N LEU A 335 12.38 30.73 21.30
CA LEU A 335 11.23 30.82 22.19
C LEU A 335 11.32 32.03 23.13
N ASN A 336 12.48 32.28 23.73
CA ASN A 336 12.69 33.43 24.62
C ASN A 336 12.59 34.76 23.86
N SER A 337 13.17 34.83 22.66
CA SER A 337 13.02 35.99 21.76
C SER A 337 11.55 36.27 21.45
N TYR A 338 10.77 35.23 21.15
CA TYR A 338 9.33 35.33 20.96
C TYR A 338 8.61 35.86 22.22
N PHE A 339 8.86 35.27 23.39
CA PHE A 339 8.17 35.66 24.63
C PHE A 339 8.53 37.07 25.10
N ARG A 340 9.76 37.55 24.85
CA ARG A 340 10.18 38.93 25.19
C ARG A 340 9.62 39.97 24.21
N LYS A 341 9.57 39.66 22.91
CA LYS A 341 9.20 40.64 21.86
C LYS A 341 7.69 40.71 21.57
N SER A 342 6.93 39.66 21.88
CA SER A 342 5.49 39.62 21.58
C SER A 342 4.65 40.34 22.65
N THR A 343 3.65 41.09 22.19
CA THR A 343 2.62 41.67 23.06
C THR A 343 1.74 40.56 23.67
N LEU A 344 1.03 40.87 24.77
CA LEU A 344 0.07 39.94 25.39
C LEU A 344 -0.92 39.38 24.35
N TRP A 345 -1.46 40.24 23.49
CA TRP A 345 -2.39 39.85 22.43
C TRP A 345 -1.73 38.96 21.38
N GLY A 346 -0.50 39.27 20.96
CA GLY A 346 0.26 38.40 20.06
C GLY A 346 0.46 36.99 20.63
N LYS A 347 0.68 36.89 21.95
CA LYS A 347 0.77 35.59 22.65
C LYS A 347 -0.55 34.83 22.65
N ILE A 348 -1.65 35.49 23.01
CA ILE A 348 -2.98 34.87 23.03
C ILE A 348 -3.37 34.38 21.63
N PHE A 349 -3.18 35.19 20.59
CA PHE A 349 -3.50 34.80 19.22
C PHE A 349 -2.62 33.66 18.70
N ALA A 350 -1.33 33.64 19.04
CA ALA A 350 -0.45 32.53 18.69
C ALA A 350 -0.90 31.20 19.35
N ILE A 351 -1.35 31.24 20.61
CA ILE A 351 -1.92 30.07 21.30
C ILE A 351 -3.18 29.59 20.58
N ILE A 352 -4.11 30.52 20.26
CA ILE A 352 -5.35 30.18 19.53
C ILE A 352 -5.02 29.58 18.17
N TYR A 353 -4.08 30.17 17.43
CA TYR A 353 -3.64 29.68 16.14
C TYR A 353 -3.04 28.28 16.22
N LEU A 354 -2.12 28.06 17.15
CA LEU A 354 -1.46 26.77 17.36
C LEU A 354 -2.46 25.70 17.83
N ASN A 355 -3.40 26.06 18.69
CA ASN A 355 -4.49 25.18 19.09
C ASN A 355 -5.37 24.81 17.89
N GLN A 356 -5.72 25.76 17.04
CA GLN A 356 -6.50 25.49 15.82
C GLN A 356 -5.75 24.59 14.83
N LEU A 357 -4.43 24.78 14.71
CA LEU A 357 -3.56 23.95 13.87
C LEU A 357 -3.57 22.49 14.37
N ILE A 358 -3.39 22.28 15.68
CA ILE A 358 -3.46 20.94 16.30
C ILE A 358 -4.87 20.35 16.18
N ALA A 359 -5.91 21.17 16.37
CA ALA A 359 -7.30 20.75 16.29
C ALA A 359 -7.69 20.19 14.92
N MET A 360 -6.97 20.51 13.83
CA MET A 360 -7.18 19.89 12.52
C MET A 360 -6.99 18.37 12.54
N PHE A 361 -6.12 17.87 13.42
CA PHE A 361 -5.77 16.47 13.52
C PHE A 361 -6.54 15.72 14.62
N ILE A 362 -7.38 16.41 15.40
CA ILE A 362 -8.20 15.79 16.44
C ILE A 362 -9.45 15.16 15.81
N PRO A 363 -9.66 13.83 15.94
CA PRO A 363 -10.85 13.17 15.45
C PRO A 363 -12.08 13.58 16.27
N VAL A 364 -13.24 13.70 15.61
CA VAL A 364 -14.50 14.10 16.24
C VAL A 364 -15.25 12.87 16.71
N LYS A 365 -15.90 12.96 17.87
CA LYS A 365 -16.73 11.90 18.44
C LYS A 365 -18.18 12.08 17.98
N ASP A 366 -18.78 11.03 17.40
CA ASP A 366 -20.20 11.00 17.03
C ASP A 366 -21.11 10.78 18.25
N LYS A 367 -22.42 10.92 18.06
CA LYS A 367 -23.48 10.58 19.03
C LYS A 367 -23.35 9.14 19.55
N ASN A 368 -22.91 8.22 18.69
CA ASN A 368 -22.70 6.81 19.03
C ASN A 368 -21.34 6.56 19.73
N GLY A 369 -20.60 7.62 20.06
CA GLY A 369 -19.30 7.53 20.73
C GLY A 369 -18.13 7.11 19.86
N LYS A 370 -18.34 6.93 18.56
CA LYS A 370 -17.27 6.58 17.60
C LYS A 370 -16.50 7.82 17.14
N TYR A 371 -15.18 7.72 17.10
CA TYR A 371 -14.26 8.72 16.58
C TYR A 371 -14.12 8.60 15.05
N TYR A 372 -14.13 9.74 14.36
CA TYR A 372 -13.96 9.82 12.91
C TYR A 372 -13.48 11.22 12.46
N PHE A 373 -12.97 11.31 11.24
CA PHE A 373 -12.65 12.58 10.59
C PHE A 373 -13.79 12.97 9.65
N SER A 374 -14.50 14.05 9.96
CA SER A 374 -15.54 14.57 9.08
C SER A 374 -14.96 15.62 8.13
N HIS A 375 -15.06 15.38 6.82
CA HIS A 375 -14.61 16.33 5.79
C HIS A 375 -15.21 17.73 5.98
N LYS A 376 -16.49 17.82 6.37
CA LYS A 376 -17.16 19.10 6.65
C LYS A 376 -16.49 19.83 7.82
N THR A 377 -16.20 19.12 8.90
CA THR A 377 -15.54 19.72 10.08
C THR A 377 -14.09 20.09 9.79
N SER A 378 -13.35 19.25 9.06
CA SER A 378 -11.96 19.54 8.66
C SER A 378 -11.87 20.77 7.76
N PHE A 379 -12.81 20.92 6.81
CA PHE A 379 -12.87 22.09 5.94
C PHE A 379 -13.20 23.38 6.71
N ALA A 380 -14.18 23.33 7.62
CA ALA A 380 -14.50 24.47 8.49
C ALA A 380 -13.30 24.89 9.36
N LYS A 381 -12.58 23.91 9.94
CA LYS A 381 -11.36 24.16 10.73
C LYS A 381 -10.26 24.82 9.90
N LEU A 382 -10.09 24.41 8.63
CA LEU A 382 -9.13 24.98 7.69
C LEU A 382 -9.45 26.44 7.38
N ILE A 383 -10.72 26.78 7.11
CA ILE A 383 -11.14 28.17 6.86
C ILE A 383 -10.82 29.04 8.08
N ILE A 384 -11.19 28.59 9.27
CA ILE A 384 -10.88 29.30 10.52
C ILE A 384 -9.37 29.51 10.67
N LEU A 385 -8.56 28.48 10.36
CA LEU A 385 -7.11 28.58 10.41
C LEU A 385 -6.58 29.65 9.45
N VAL A 386 -7.07 29.69 8.20
CA VAL A 386 -6.67 30.71 7.22
C VAL A 386 -7.01 32.13 7.72
N ILE A 387 -8.21 32.31 8.27
CA ILE A 387 -8.63 33.61 8.85
C ILE A 387 -7.69 34.00 10.00
N LEU A 388 -7.39 33.06 10.90
CA LEU A 388 -6.46 33.30 12.01
C LEU A 388 -5.04 33.60 11.52
N SER A 389 -4.57 32.96 10.45
CA SER A 389 -3.26 33.26 9.83
C SER A 389 -3.19 34.71 9.35
N VAL A 390 -4.24 35.19 8.68
CA VAL A 390 -4.32 36.57 8.18
C VAL A 390 -4.32 37.56 9.35
N ILE A 391 -5.13 37.31 10.37
CA ILE A 391 -5.19 38.16 11.57
C ILE A 391 -3.83 38.17 12.29
N LEU A 392 -3.22 37.00 12.50
CA LEU A 392 -1.91 36.89 13.14
C LEU A 392 -0.83 37.63 12.35
N TYR A 393 -0.85 37.53 11.02
CA TYR A 393 0.07 38.27 10.14
C TYR A 393 -0.10 39.79 10.33
N PHE A 394 -1.33 40.30 10.33
CA PHE A 394 -1.58 41.73 10.58
C PHE A 394 -1.12 42.16 11.97
N LEU A 395 -1.36 41.37 13.01
CA LEU A 395 -0.93 41.69 14.38
C LEU A 395 0.58 41.69 14.55
N LEU A 396 1.29 40.78 13.87
CA LEU A 396 2.75 40.72 13.90
C LEU A 396 3.40 41.83 13.07
N ASN A 397 2.78 42.24 11.96
CA ASN A 397 3.33 43.27 11.09
C ASN A 397 2.98 44.70 11.53
N ASN A 398 1.80 44.89 12.16
CA ASN A 398 1.36 46.18 12.69
C ASN A 398 1.86 46.46 14.12
N GLN A 399 3.05 45.98 14.49
CA GLN A 399 3.71 46.24 15.79
C GLN A 399 3.94 47.75 16.11
N VAL A 400 3.42 48.66 15.29
CA VAL A 400 3.59 50.12 15.38
C VAL A 400 2.48 50.81 16.20
N ILE A 401 1.33 50.18 16.51
CA ILE A 401 0.16 50.93 17.06
C ILE A 401 -0.13 50.71 18.56
N CYS A 402 0.53 49.77 19.25
CA CYS A 402 0.40 49.66 20.70
C CYS A 402 1.68 50.11 21.40
N THR A 403 1.79 51.43 21.58
CA THR A 403 2.74 52.04 22.50
C THR A 403 2.56 51.51 23.93
N PRO A 404 3.64 51.43 24.73
CA PRO A 404 3.58 51.09 26.14
C PRO A 404 3.13 52.35 26.91
N TRP A 405 1.84 52.62 26.92
CA TRP A 405 1.25 53.49 27.92
C TRP A 405 0.21 52.65 28.65
N ILE A 406 0.38 52.55 29.97
CA ILE A 406 -0.43 51.80 30.96
C ILE A 406 0.30 50.53 31.45
N PHE A 407 0.82 50.62 32.68
CA PHE A 407 1.63 49.69 33.48
C PHE A 407 3.16 49.80 33.36
N SER A 408 3.69 50.94 33.81
CA SER A 408 4.88 50.94 34.67
C SER A 408 4.42 50.94 36.14
N TRP A 409 4.26 49.77 36.74
CA TRP A 409 4.29 49.55 38.20
C TRP A 409 4.84 48.15 38.46
#